data_AF-A0A031JXG6-F1
#
_entry.id   AF-A0A031JXG6-F1
#
_cell.length_a   1.000
_cell.length_b   1.000
_cell.length_c   1.000
_cell.angle_alpha   90.00
_cell.angle_beta   90.00
_cell.angle_gamma   90.00
#
_symmetry.space_group_name_H-M   'P 1'
#
loop_
_entity.id
_entity.type
_entity.pdbx_description
1 polymer ?
#
loop_
_entity_poly.entity_id
_entity_poly.type
_entity_poly.pdbx_seq_one_letter_code
_entity_poly.pdbx_strand_id
1 'polypeptide(L)'
;MTSRRFLLQSAVVGSALLLLGCSQFEPSETLRYRITVEVETPKGLRTGSSVWEYKITDVKIGFTPLSHDYHGEAVAVDLPNGQTLFALLRSGDGLPDYPANVIRERFIQTPESKADGPRAFLSVFPEWRSRGEAWVVPAELPPFSQKQKPRSGYPLLVTFRDVADPASAERVDPKDLETAFGEGYRLKSISVTVTDEPLTKGIVTRQKWFRKAARSGGGLIPMEKTIVDGRPRFKVIPGYDASLEGVGLLDFSTDSPIVGGVL
;
A
#
# COMPACT_ATOMS: atom_id res chain seq x y z
N MET A 1 4.86 45.17 -70.75
CA MET A 1 4.54 43.79 -71.15
C MET A 1 5.67 42.88 -70.66
N THR A 2 5.32 41.90 -69.80
CA THR A 2 5.91 40.54 -69.66
C THR A 2 7.43 40.37 -69.53
N SER A 3 8.01 39.56 -68.64
CA SER A 3 7.60 38.81 -67.45
C SER A 3 8.86 38.12 -66.89
N ARG A 4 8.97 38.05 -65.57
CA ARG A 4 9.62 37.01 -64.74
C ARG A 4 10.19 35.77 -65.47
N ARG A 5 11.48 35.48 -65.23
CA ARG A 5 12.11 34.14 -65.31
C ARG A 5 13.07 34.00 -64.11
N PHE A 6 12.58 33.47 -62.99
CA PHE A 6 12.88 32.13 -62.47
C PHE A 6 14.37 31.87 -62.20
N LEU A 7 14.85 32.28 -61.02
CA LEU A 7 15.99 31.64 -60.36
C LEU A 7 15.45 30.55 -59.42
N LEU A 8 15.50 29.31 -59.91
CA LEU A 8 15.35 28.08 -59.14
C LEU A 8 16.70 27.75 -58.50
N GLN A 9 16.89 28.09 -57.23
CA GLN A 9 17.82 27.40 -56.34
C GLN A 9 17.26 27.44 -54.91
N SER A 10 16.17 26.71 -54.69
CA SER A 10 15.73 26.35 -53.35
C SER A 10 16.68 25.31 -52.78
N ALA A 11 17.44 25.70 -51.77
CA ALA A 11 18.26 24.87 -50.92
C ALA A 11 17.45 23.69 -50.36
N VAL A 12 17.77 22.48 -50.84
CA VAL A 12 17.30 21.22 -50.26
C VAL A 12 18.47 20.62 -49.50
N VAL A 13 18.81 21.14 -48.34
CA VAL A 13 19.55 20.39 -47.31
C VAL A 13 19.23 21.00 -45.95
N GLY A 14 18.64 20.20 -45.05
CA GLY A 14 18.62 20.52 -43.63
C GLY A 14 17.23 20.67 -43.02
N SER A 15 16.39 19.63 -43.07
CA SER A 15 15.22 19.50 -42.17
C SER A 15 14.69 18.06 -42.14
N ALA A 16 15.52 17.10 -41.71
CA ALA A 16 15.09 15.71 -41.55
C ALA A 16 15.60 15.02 -40.26
N LEU A 17 15.86 15.77 -39.18
CA LEU A 17 16.43 15.20 -37.95
C LEU A 17 15.90 15.81 -36.63
N LEU A 18 14.65 16.28 -36.58
CA LEU A 18 14.06 16.86 -35.35
C LEU A 18 12.73 16.24 -34.90
N LEU A 19 12.37 15.03 -35.33
CA LEU A 19 11.11 14.38 -34.92
C LEU A 19 11.28 13.08 -34.12
N LEU A 20 12.40 12.90 -33.41
CA LEU A 20 12.59 11.75 -32.50
C LEU A 20 12.65 12.15 -31.01
N GLY A 21 12.11 13.31 -30.64
CA GLY A 21 12.21 13.81 -29.27
C GLY A 21 10.90 14.36 -28.74
N CYS A 22 9.95 13.48 -28.37
CA CYS A 22 8.92 13.69 -27.33
C CYS A 22 8.00 12.46 -27.24
N SER A 23 8.51 11.30 -26.86
CA SER A 23 7.65 10.18 -26.45
C SER A 23 8.30 9.20 -25.46
N GLN A 24 9.40 9.58 -24.80
CA GLN A 24 10.12 8.70 -23.88
C GLN A 24 9.93 9.04 -22.40
N PHE A 25 9.12 10.06 -22.08
CA PHE A 25 8.66 10.25 -20.71
C PHE A 25 7.34 9.49 -20.56
N GLU A 26 7.43 8.25 -20.06
CA GLU A 26 6.25 7.57 -19.55
C GLU A 26 5.62 8.46 -18.45
N PRO A 27 4.32 8.78 -18.52
CA PRO A 27 3.69 9.64 -17.54
C PRO A 27 3.73 8.96 -16.18
N SER A 28 4.52 9.50 -15.25
CA SER A 28 4.43 9.10 -13.85
C SER A 28 3.26 9.83 -13.19
N GLU A 29 2.20 9.11 -12.85
CA GLU A 29 1.08 9.67 -12.10
C GLU A 29 1.13 9.28 -10.63
N THR A 30 0.79 10.24 -9.77
CA THR A 30 0.67 10.00 -8.34
C THR A 30 -0.80 9.80 -8.00
N LEU A 31 -1.15 8.61 -7.53
CA LEU A 31 -2.47 8.31 -7.02
C LEU A 31 -2.49 8.46 -5.50
N ARG A 32 -3.45 9.21 -4.98
CA ARG A 32 -3.75 9.23 -3.55
C ARG A 32 -5.12 8.61 -3.29
N TYR A 33 -5.19 7.85 -2.22
CA TYR A 33 -6.45 7.28 -1.77
C TYR A 33 -6.46 7.15 -0.25
N ARG A 34 -7.64 7.33 0.33
CA ARG A 34 -7.89 7.11 1.74
C ARG A 34 -8.34 5.67 1.95
N ILE A 35 -7.65 4.93 2.81
CA ILE A 35 -8.14 3.70 3.40
C ILE A 35 -8.86 4.02 4.72
N THR A 36 -10.03 3.43 4.93
CA THR A 36 -10.86 3.63 6.13
C THR A 36 -11.19 2.27 6.73
N VAL A 37 -11.00 2.14 8.04
CA VAL A 37 -11.31 0.92 8.80
C VAL A 37 -12.37 1.25 9.84
N GLU A 38 -13.45 0.47 9.84
CA GLU A 38 -14.57 0.62 10.76
C GLU A 38 -14.71 -0.61 11.66
N VAL A 39 -14.79 -0.37 12.96
CA VAL A 39 -14.91 -1.40 14.00
C VAL A 39 -16.17 -1.14 14.81
N GLU A 40 -17.09 -2.08 14.81
CA GLU A 40 -18.21 -2.11 15.75
C GLU A 40 -17.71 -2.49 17.13
N THR A 41 -18.21 -1.77 18.15
CA THR A 41 -17.88 -2.02 19.56
C THR A 41 -19.15 -1.94 20.40
N PRO A 42 -19.15 -2.47 21.63
CA PRO A 42 -20.27 -2.29 22.55
C PRO A 42 -20.63 -0.83 22.85
N LYS A 43 -19.70 0.12 22.61
CA LYS A 43 -19.93 1.56 22.80
C LYS A 43 -20.18 2.31 21.47
N GLY A 44 -20.50 1.59 20.39
CA GLY A 44 -20.75 2.14 19.06
C GLY A 44 -19.57 2.03 18.11
N LEU A 45 -19.74 2.59 16.92
CA LEU A 45 -18.78 2.49 15.83
C LEU A 45 -17.51 3.30 16.11
N ARG A 46 -16.35 2.71 15.84
CA ARG A 46 -15.04 3.38 15.81
C ARG A 46 -14.49 3.34 14.41
N THR A 47 -13.87 4.44 14.00
CA THR A 47 -13.34 4.59 12.65
C THR A 47 -11.94 5.17 12.74
N GLY A 48 -11.03 4.60 11.95
CA GLY A 48 -9.71 5.17 11.67
C GLY A 48 -9.51 5.23 10.17
N SER A 49 -8.69 6.17 9.71
CA SER A 49 -8.34 6.29 8.29
C SER A 49 -6.91 6.76 8.09
N SER A 50 -6.36 6.45 6.93
CA SER A 50 -5.06 6.95 6.48
C SER A 50 -5.10 7.20 4.98
N VAL A 51 -4.47 8.29 4.54
CA VAL A 51 -4.26 8.60 3.12
C VAL A 51 -2.90 8.06 2.71
N TRP A 52 -2.91 7.16 1.74
CA TRP A 52 -1.72 6.60 1.12
C TRP A 52 -1.53 7.21 -0.27
N GLU A 53 -0.27 7.27 -0.70
CA GLU A 53 0.16 7.74 -2.00
C GLU A 53 0.89 6.61 -2.71
N TYR A 54 0.66 6.50 -4.01
CA TYR A 54 1.25 5.50 -4.86
C TYR A 54 1.70 6.13 -6.16
N LYS A 55 2.99 6.01 -6.49
CA LYS A 55 3.55 6.52 -7.74
C LYS A 55 3.53 5.45 -8.81
N ILE A 56 2.80 5.74 -9.89
CA ILE A 56 2.60 4.86 -11.03
C ILE A 56 3.57 5.31 -12.11
N THR A 57 4.69 4.61 -12.25
CA THR A 57 5.75 4.99 -13.22
C THR A 57 5.65 4.26 -14.55
N ASP A 58 4.96 3.13 -14.60
CA ASP A 58 4.91 2.28 -15.80
C ASP A 58 3.72 1.31 -15.74
N VAL A 59 2.88 1.31 -16.79
CA VAL A 59 1.77 0.36 -16.95
C VAL A 59 2.09 -0.58 -18.12
N LYS A 60 3.16 -1.39 -17.99
CA LYS A 60 3.50 -2.40 -19.00
C LYS A 60 2.43 -3.49 -19.11
N ILE A 61 2.41 -4.12 -20.28
CA ILE A 61 1.64 -5.34 -20.60
C ILE A 61 1.89 -6.39 -19.52
N GLY A 62 0.88 -6.66 -18.67
CA GLY A 62 1.00 -7.64 -17.58
C GLY A 62 0.39 -7.26 -16.23
N PHE A 63 -0.33 -6.14 -16.10
CA PHE A 63 -1.05 -5.71 -14.88
C PHE A 63 -0.19 -5.37 -13.65
N THR A 64 1.14 -5.43 -13.72
CA THR A 64 2.01 -5.07 -12.60
C THR A 64 2.59 -3.69 -12.81
N PRO A 65 1.99 -2.62 -12.24
CA PRO A 65 2.78 -1.43 -12.00
C PRO A 65 3.85 -1.82 -10.95
N LEU A 66 5.07 -2.05 -11.43
CA LEU A 66 6.23 -2.61 -10.70
C LEU A 66 6.80 -1.64 -9.65
N SER A 67 6.15 -0.51 -9.40
CA SER A 67 6.65 0.48 -8.48
C SER A 67 6.37 0.04 -7.04
N HIS A 68 7.43 -0.17 -6.26
CA HIS A 68 7.38 -0.26 -4.79
C HIS A 68 7.31 1.12 -4.12
N ASP A 69 7.13 2.19 -4.92
CA ASP A 69 7.12 3.58 -4.45
C ASP A 69 5.71 3.97 -3.99
N TYR A 70 5.37 3.54 -2.77
CA TYR A 70 4.21 4.02 -2.04
C TYR A 70 4.64 4.71 -0.76
N HIS A 71 3.87 5.71 -0.36
CA HIS A 71 4.03 6.44 0.88
C HIS A 71 2.75 6.35 1.70
N GLY A 72 2.87 6.14 3.00
CA GLY A 72 1.72 6.07 3.88
C GLY A 72 2.06 5.63 5.29
N GLU A 73 1.06 5.75 6.15
CA GLU A 73 1.09 5.28 7.52
C GLU A 73 -0.06 4.30 7.76
N ALA A 74 0.14 3.28 8.59
CA ALA A 74 -0.89 2.33 8.95
C ALA A 74 -2.13 3.03 9.50
N VAL A 75 -3.30 2.46 9.24
CA VAL A 75 -4.53 2.97 9.83
C VAL A 75 -4.54 2.61 11.30
N ALA A 76 -4.78 3.57 12.18
CA ALA A 76 -4.96 3.33 13.62
C ALA A 76 -6.41 3.60 14.02
N VAL A 77 -7.06 2.62 14.63
CA VAL A 77 -8.43 2.73 15.17
C VAL A 77 -8.35 2.62 16.68
N ASP A 78 -8.52 3.74 17.38
CA ASP A 78 -8.49 3.79 18.84
C ASP A 78 -9.84 3.27 19.40
N LEU A 79 -9.77 2.25 20.25
CA LEU A 79 -10.91 1.50 20.76
C LEU A 79 -11.28 1.93 22.19
N PRO A 80 -12.56 1.78 22.60
CA PRO A 80 -13.03 2.25 23.90
C PRO A 80 -12.50 1.45 25.12
N ASN A 81 -11.79 0.35 24.90
CA ASN A 81 -11.06 -0.41 25.92
C ASN A 81 -9.62 0.10 26.13
N GLY A 82 -9.21 1.17 25.43
CA GLY A 82 -7.86 1.74 25.52
C GLY A 82 -6.82 1.07 24.62
N GLN A 83 -7.21 0.04 23.86
CA GLN A 83 -6.36 -0.57 22.85
C GLN A 83 -6.51 0.15 21.49
N THR A 84 -5.60 -0.13 20.56
CA THR A 84 -5.64 0.39 19.19
C THR A 84 -5.49 -0.76 18.21
N LEU A 85 -6.41 -0.87 17.25
CA LEU A 85 -6.26 -1.75 16.09
C LEU A 85 -5.46 -1.02 15.02
N PHE A 86 -4.40 -1.66 14.50
CA PHE A 86 -3.60 -1.15 13.41
C PHE A 86 -3.83 -1.98 12.13
N ALA A 87 -4.03 -1.30 11.01
CA ALA A 87 -4.12 -1.88 9.68
C ALA A 87 -2.88 -1.49 8.87
N LEU A 88 -2.00 -2.45 8.63
CA LEU A 88 -0.63 -2.23 8.12
C LEU A 88 -0.58 -2.05 6.60
N LEU A 89 0.57 -1.59 6.09
CA LEU A 89 0.88 -1.48 4.65
C LEU A 89 1.25 -2.84 4.02
N ARG A 90 0.78 -3.94 4.63
CA ARG A 90 1.01 -5.33 4.23
C ARG A 90 -0.33 -6.06 4.22
N SER A 91 -0.50 -7.07 3.37
CA SER A 91 -1.74 -7.83 3.31
C SER A 91 -1.86 -8.81 4.48
N GLY A 92 -3.09 -9.25 4.78
CA GLY A 92 -3.34 -10.24 5.83
C GLY A 92 -2.62 -11.57 5.59
N ASP A 93 -2.39 -11.97 4.35
CA ASP A 93 -1.61 -13.18 4.01
C ASP A 93 -0.09 -12.92 3.95
N GLY A 94 0.36 -11.74 4.38
CA GLY A 94 1.78 -11.43 4.58
C GLY A 94 2.51 -10.89 3.34
N LEU A 95 1.81 -10.72 2.22
CA LEU A 95 2.39 -10.19 0.99
C LEU A 95 2.74 -8.70 1.15
N PRO A 96 3.96 -8.30 0.74
CA PRO A 96 4.30 -6.89 0.65
C PRO A 96 3.44 -6.19 -0.42
N ASP A 97 3.50 -4.86 -0.46
CA ASP A 97 2.88 -4.03 -1.50
C ASP A 97 1.33 -4.06 -1.50
N TYR A 98 0.72 -4.25 -0.34
CA TYR A 98 -0.73 -4.13 -0.18
C TYR A 98 -1.29 -2.80 -0.73
N PRO A 99 -0.62 -1.64 -0.56
CA PRO A 99 -1.09 -0.38 -1.12
C PRO A 99 -1.36 -0.43 -2.64
N ALA A 100 -0.39 -0.91 -3.42
CA ALA A 100 -0.56 -1.02 -4.87
C ALA A 100 -1.61 -2.09 -5.22
N ASN A 101 -1.59 -3.22 -4.51
CA ASN A 101 -2.47 -4.34 -4.80
C ASN A 101 -3.95 -4.02 -4.61
N VAL A 102 -4.35 -3.36 -3.51
CA VAL A 102 -5.78 -3.10 -3.26
C VAL A 102 -6.44 -2.22 -4.34
N ILE A 103 -5.70 -1.26 -4.90
CA ILE A 103 -6.16 -0.42 -6.01
C ILE A 103 -6.25 -1.23 -7.31
N ARG A 104 -5.25 -2.06 -7.60
CA ARG A 104 -5.30 -2.96 -8.77
C ARG A 104 -6.50 -3.88 -8.70
N GLU A 105 -6.84 -4.39 -7.52
CA GLU A 105 -7.99 -5.29 -7.31
C GLU A 105 -9.33 -4.58 -7.51
N ARG A 106 -9.45 -3.32 -7.10
CA ARG A 106 -10.62 -2.49 -7.46
C ARG A 106 -10.70 -2.31 -8.98
N PHE A 107 -9.56 -2.06 -9.64
CA PHE A 107 -9.53 -1.81 -11.08
C PHE A 107 -9.93 -3.02 -11.91
N ILE A 108 -9.42 -4.22 -11.63
CA ILE A 108 -9.73 -5.41 -12.44
C ILE A 108 -11.22 -5.81 -12.42
N GLN A 109 -11.98 -5.27 -11.47
CA GLN A 109 -13.43 -5.49 -11.37
C GLN A 109 -14.24 -4.56 -12.28
N THR A 110 -13.62 -3.50 -12.81
CA THR A 110 -14.28 -2.48 -13.63
C THR A 110 -14.61 -2.97 -15.05
N PRO A 111 -15.63 -2.38 -15.71
CA PRO A 111 -15.87 -2.57 -17.14
C PRO A 111 -14.67 -2.17 -18.02
N GLU A 112 -13.99 -1.07 -17.68
CA GLU A 112 -12.84 -0.53 -18.40
C GLU A 112 -11.68 -1.53 -18.42
N SER A 113 -11.38 -2.17 -17.29
CA SER A 113 -10.37 -3.24 -17.26
C SER A 113 -10.76 -4.44 -18.12
N LYS A 114 -12.04 -4.73 -18.31
CA LYS A 114 -12.49 -5.85 -19.15
C LYS A 114 -12.47 -5.50 -20.63
N ALA A 115 -12.75 -4.25 -20.97
CA ALA A 115 -12.78 -3.76 -22.35
C ALA A 115 -11.37 -3.45 -22.88
N ASP A 116 -10.59 -2.68 -22.12
CA ASP A 116 -9.33 -2.08 -22.57
C ASP A 116 -8.09 -2.66 -21.88
N GLY A 117 -8.31 -3.58 -20.94
CA GLY A 117 -7.24 -4.25 -20.21
C GLY A 117 -6.43 -3.28 -19.34
N PRO A 118 -5.14 -3.56 -19.08
CA PRO A 118 -4.28 -2.73 -18.23
C PRO A 118 -4.17 -1.27 -18.69
N ARG A 119 -4.38 -0.97 -19.98
CA ARG A 119 -4.19 0.38 -20.53
C ARG A 119 -5.19 1.40 -19.98
N ALA A 120 -6.35 0.94 -19.50
CA ALA A 120 -7.33 1.80 -18.85
C ALA A 120 -7.05 2.08 -17.36
N PHE A 121 -5.94 1.59 -16.81
CA PHE A 121 -5.68 1.73 -15.37
C PHE A 121 -5.67 3.18 -14.90
N LEU A 122 -5.01 4.07 -15.63
CA LEU A 122 -4.96 5.50 -15.28
C LEU A 122 -6.27 6.22 -15.59
N SER A 123 -7.05 5.76 -16.58
CA SER A 123 -8.22 6.49 -17.06
C SER A 123 -9.41 6.47 -16.11
N VAL A 124 -9.46 5.53 -15.16
CA VAL A 124 -10.56 5.42 -14.18
C VAL A 124 -10.40 6.37 -12.99
N PHE A 125 -9.18 6.87 -12.71
CA PHE A 125 -8.93 7.65 -11.50
C PHE A 125 -9.59 9.03 -11.46
N PRO A 126 -9.67 9.82 -12.54
CA PRO A 126 -10.41 11.09 -12.53
C PRO A 126 -11.87 10.90 -12.11
N GLU A 127 -12.51 9.84 -12.61
CA GLU A 127 -13.88 9.52 -12.26
C GLU A 127 -14.00 9.08 -10.79
N TRP A 128 -13.19 8.11 -10.35
CA TRP A 128 -13.22 7.64 -8.96
C TRP A 128 -13.00 8.77 -7.95
N ARG A 129 -12.06 9.68 -8.26
CA ARG A 129 -11.78 10.89 -7.48
C ARG A 129 -13.00 11.81 -7.46
N SER A 130 -13.60 12.10 -8.62
CA SER A 130 -14.74 13.01 -8.72
C SER A 130 -15.99 12.50 -7.98
N ARG A 131 -16.20 11.19 -7.97
CA ARG A 131 -17.33 10.56 -7.27
C ARG A 131 -17.10 10.46 -5.76
N GLY A 132 -15.84 10.38 -5.32
CA GLY A 132 -15.49 10.16 -3.90
C GLY A 132 -16.06 8.85 -3.36
N GLU A 133 -16.27 7.86 -4.22
CA GLU A 133 -16.94 6.61 -3.86
C GLU A 133 -16.01 5.66 -3.10
N ALA A 134 -16.45 5.29 -1.90
CA ALA A 134 -15.81 4.28 -1.08
C ALA A 134 -16.08 2.88 -1.65
N TRP A 135 -15.03 2.25 -2.15
CA TRP A 135 -15.10 0.83 -2.52
C TRP A 135 -14.84 -0.01 -1.27
N VAL A 136 -15.86 -0.76 -0.83
CA VAL A 136 -15.72 -1.73 0.27
C VAL A 136 -14.88 -2.90 -0.24
N VAL A 137 -13.74 -3.13 0.41
CA VAL A 137 -12.79 -4.16 0.02
C VAL A 137 -13.38 -5.53 0.38
N PRO A 138 -13.47 -6.48 -0.56
CA PRO A 138 -13.86 -7.86 -0.23
C PRO A 138 -12.83 -8.49 0.72
N ALA A 139 -13.29 -9.26 1.71
CA ALA A 139 -12.38 -9.92 2.67
C ALA A 139 -11.43 -10.93 1.98
N GLU A 140 -11.90 -11.57 0.91
CA GLU A 140 -11.14 -12.54 0.12
C GLU A 140 -11.08 -12.08 -1.33
N LEU A 141 -9.86 -12.09 -1.87
CA LEU A 141 -9.58 -11.75 -3.26
C LEU A 141 -9.32 -13.02 -4.07
N PRO A 142 -9.66 -13.00 -5.38
CA PRO A 142 -9.37 -14.13 -6.25
C PRO A 142 -7.86 -14.42 -6.29
N PRO A 143 -7.49 -15.70 -6.44
CA PRO A 143 -6.11 -16.08 -6.60
C PRO A 143 -5.56 -15.55 -7.93
N PHE A 144 -4.24 -15.31 -8.02
CA PHE A 144 -3.61 -14.91 -9.28
C PHE A 144 -3.65 -16.02 -10.35
N SER A 145 -3.77 -17.28 -9.91
CA SER A 145 -3.91 -18.44 -10.78
C SER A 145 -4.79 -19.50 -10.12
N GLN A 146 -5.40 -20.37 -10.92
CA GLN A 146 -6.30 -21.43 -10.41
C GLN A 146 -5.65 -22.38 -9.39
N LYS A 147 -4.32 -22.42 -9.30
CA LYS A 147 -3.57 -23.28 -8.36
C LYS A 147 -3.27 -22.62 -7.02
N GLN A 148 -3.55 -21.33 -6.86
CA GLN A 148 -3.30 -20.59 -5.63
C GLN A 148 -4.56 -20.49 -4.78
N LYS A 149 -4.38 -20.37 -3.46
CA LYS A 149 -5.48 -20.08 -2.53
C LYS A 149 -5.98 -18.65 -2.74
N PRO A 150 -7.25 -18.35 -2.39
CA PRO A 150 -7.72 -16.99 -2.26
C PRO A 150 -6.77 -16.17 -1.39
N ARG A 151 -6.57 -14.91 -1.77
CA ARG A 151 -5.69 -13.98 -1.04
C ARG A 151 -6.49 -13.15 -0.07
N SER A 152 -5.83 -12.62 0.95
CA SER A 152 -6.49 -11.67 1.84
C SER A 152 -6.73 -10.34 1.09
N GLY A 153 -7.97 -9.86 1.10
CA GLY A 153 -8.28 -8.50 0.64
C GLY A 153 -8.02 -7.44 1.71
N TYR A 154 -7.87 -7.84 2.96
CA TYR A 154 -7.61 -6.93 4.07
C TYR A 154 -6.11 -6.77 4.33
N PRO A 155 -5.70 -5.60 4.86
CA PRO A 155 -4.35 -5.46 5.41
C PRO A 155 -4.16 -6.40 6.60
N LEU A 156 -2.90 -6.66 6.95
CA LEU A 156 -2.56 -7.29 8.20
C LEU A 156 -3.04 -6.40 9.34
N LEU A 157 -3.90 -6.96 10.19
CA LEU A 157 -4.42 -6.31 11.38
C LEU A 157 -3.60 -6.75 12.59
N VAL A 158 -3.16 -5.78 13.39
CA VAL A 158 -2.41 -6.05 14.62
C VAL A 158 -2.88 -5.15 15.77
N THR A 159 -2.67 -5.61 16.99
CA THR A 159 -2.77 -4.83 18.22
C THR A 159 -1.48 -4.99 19.02
N PHE A 160 -1.34 -4.24 20.11
CA PHE A 160 -0.24 -4.40 21.07
C PHE A 160 -0.83 -4.60 22.45
N ARG A 161 -0.41 -5.65 23.16
CA ARG A 161 -0.78 -5.82 24.58
C ARG A 161 -0.23 -4.70 25.43
N ASP A 162 1.00 -4.28 25.15
CA ASP A 162 1.61 -3.08 25.69
C ASP A 162 2.08 -2.20 24.54
N VAL A 163 1.38 -1.08 24.35
CA VAL A 163 1.69 -0.11 23.31
C VAL A 163 3.09 0.50 23.46
N ALA A 164 3.75 0.37 24.62
CA ALA A 164 5.14 0.79 24.84
C ALA A 164 6.18 -0.27 24.43
N ASP A 165 5.76 -1.52 24.19
CA ASP A 165 6.62 -2.65 23.82
C ASP A 165 6.27 -3.20 22.42
N PRO A 166 7.12 -2.97 21.40
CA PRO A 166 6.88 -3.50 20.05
C PRO A 166 6.79 -5.02 19.98
N ALA A 167 7.45 -5.73 20.89
CA ALA A 167 7.46 -7.18 20.90
C ALA A 167 6.16 -7.78 21.47
N SER A 168 5.28 -6.93 22.00
CA SER A 168 3.93 -7.30 22.45
C SER A 168 2.89 -7.27 21.34
N ALA A 169 3.31 -7.05 20.09
CA ALA A 169 2.45 -7.09 18.92
C ALA A 169 1.78 -8.45 18.78
N GLU A 170 0.48 -8.42 18.50
CA GLU A 170 -0.34 -9.60 18.27
C GLU A 170 -1.17 -9.42 17.00
N ARG A 171 -1.24 -10.48 16.21
CA ARG A 171 -2.10 -10.50 15.04
C ARG A 171 -3.57 -10.54 15.45
N VAL A 172 -4.40 -9.76 14.76
CA VAL A 172 -5.86 -9.78 14.94
C VAL A 172 -6.51 -10.47 13.74
N ASP A 173 -7.35 -11.48 13.98
CA ASP A 173 -8.15 -12.09 12.92
C ASP A 173 -9.32 -11.16 12.56
N PRO A 174 -9.44 -10.68 11.32
CA PRO A 174 -10.57 -9.83 10.91
C PRO A 174 -11.94 -10.50 11.07
N LYS A 175 -12.00 -11.84 11.13
CA LYS A 175 -13.25 -12.60 11.35
C LYS A 175 -13.57 -12.77 12.84
N ASP A 176 -12.63 -12.48 13.74
CA ASP A 176 -12.78 -12.66 15.19
C ASP A 176 -11.98 -11.60 15.99
N LEU A 177 -12.52 -10.37 16.01
CA LEU A 177 -11.96 -9.29 16.84
C LEU A 177 -12.24 -9.51 18.34
N GLU A 178 -13.22 -10.34 18.69
CA GLU A 178 -13.60 -10.56 20.09
C GLU A 178 -12.48 -11.25 20.87
N THR A 179 -11.74 -12.16 20.22
CA THR A 179 -10.53 -12.79 20.79
C THR A 179 -9.48 -11.76 21.23
N ALA A 180 -9.31 -10.65 20.49
CA ALA A 180 -8.31 -9.63 20.82
C ALA A 180 -8.85 -8.52 21.76
N PHE A 181 -10.12 -8.14 21.62
CA PHE A 181 -10.64 -6.92 22.23
C PHE A 181 -11.79 -7.13 23.23
N GLY A 182 -12.34 -8.34 23.31
CA GLY A 182 -13.48 -8.71 24.14
C GLY A 182 -14.81 -8.80 23.36
N GLU A 183 -15.86 -9.25 24.03
CA GLU A 183 -17.19 -9.46 23.45
C GLU A 183 -17.74 -8.19 22.75
N GLY A 184 -18.40 -8.38 21.59
CA GLY A 184 -19.08 -7.33 20.85
C GLY A 184 -18.18 -6.46 19.96
N TYR A 185 -16.89 -6.79 19.85
CA TYR A 185 -15.99 -6.16 18.88
C TYR A 185 -16.02 -6.91 17.54
N ARG A 186 -16.32 -6.19 16.46
CA ARG A 186 -16.40 -6.76 15.11
C ARG A 186 -15.82 -5.81 14.08
N LEU A 187 -15.08 -6.34 13.11
CA LEU A 187 -14.69 -5.55 11.93
C LEU A 187 -15.94 -5.36 11.08
N LYS A 188 -16.36 -4.10 10.90
CA LYS A 188 -17.52 -3.78 10.08
C LYS A 188 -17.16 -3.67 8.61
N SER A 189 -16.14 -2.87 8.30
CA SER A 189 -15.72 -2.65 6.92
C SER A 189 -14.27 -2.16 6.83
N ILE A 190 -13.66 -2.44 5.68
CA ILE A 190 -12.47 -1.74 5.20
C ILE A 190 -12.82 -1.21 3.82
N SER A 191 -12.58 0.07 3.58
CA SER A 191 -12.90 0.71 2.30
C SER A 191 -11.78 1.60 1.80
N VAL A 192 -11.71 1.80 0.48
CA VAL A 192 -10.76 2.71 -0.16
C VAL A 192 -11.48 3.74 -1.02
N THR A 193 -11.06 4.99 -0.92
CA THR A 193 -11.63 6.13 -1.65
C THR A 193 -10.51 6.92 -2.30
N VAL A 194 -10.52 7.08 -3.62
CA VAL A 194 -9.56 7.96 -4.30
C VAL A 194 -9.81 9.41 -3.88
N THR A 195 -8.75 10.15 -3.55
CA THR A 195 -8.83 11.49 -2.95
C THR A 195 -7.64 12.36 -3.37
N ASP A 196 -7.75 13.67 -3.19
CA ASP A 196 -6.62 14.62 -3.30
C ASP A 196 -6.06 15.06 -1.95
N GLU A 197 -6.61 14.54 -0.86
CA GLU A 197 -6.12 14.82 0.49
C GLU A 197 -4.62 14.54 0.63
N PRO A 198 -3.93 15.30 1.49
CA PRO A 198 -2.52 15.06 1.76
C PRO A 198 -2.33 13.71 2.47
N LEU A 199 -1.13 13.14 2.33
CA LEU A 199 -0.69 11.98 3.10
C LEU A 199 -0.97 12.17 4.60
N THR A 200 -1.53 11.14 5.23
CA THR A 200 -1.69 11.12 6.68
C THR A 200 -0.32 10.97 7.33
N LYS A 201 -0.10 11.74 8.40
CA LYS A 201 1.15 11.75 9.17
C LYS A 201 0.85 11.71 10.66
N GLY A 202 1.74 11.08 11.43
CA GLY A 202 1.71 11.11 12.89
C GLY A 202 1.87 9.75 13.58
N ILE A 203 1.77 8.61 12.88
CA ILE A 203 1.92 7.30 13.52
C ILE A 203 3.30 7.11 14.15
N VAL A 204 4.35 7.62 13.49
CA VAL A 204 5.73 7.60 14.00
C VAL A 204 5.84 8.39 15.30
N THR A 205 5.01 9.44 15.46
CA THR A 205 4.98 10.27 16.68
C THR A 205 4.10 9.69 17.79
N ARG A 206 3.19 8.76 17.46
CA ARG A 206 2.31 8.12 18.46
C ARG A 206 3.12 7.32 19.49
N GLN A 207 4.21 6.65 19.10
CA GLN A 207 4.98 5.82 20.04
C GLN A 207 6.44 6.22 20.21
N LYS A 208 6.86 6.36 21.47
CA LYS A 208 8.26 6.66 21.82
C LYS A 208 9.24 5.57 21.39
N TRP A 209 8.78 4.32 21.24
CA TRP A 209 9.63 3.21 20.83
C TRP A 209 9.86 3.12 19.32
N PHE A 210 9.06 3.76 18.44
CA PHE A 210 9.28 3.75 16.98
C PHE A 210 10.73 4.13 16.64
N ARG A 211 11.26 5.19 17.28
CA ARG A 211 12.63 5.64 17.08
C ARG A 211 13.68 4.69 17.66
N LYS A 212 13.35 3.93 18.71
CA LYS A 212 14.25 2.93 19.30
C LYS A 212 14.30 1.66 18.45
N ALA A 213 13.15 1.14 18.05
CA ALA A 213 13.05 -0.04 17.19
C ALA A 213 13.72 0.19 15.82
N ALA A 214 13.66 1.42 15.28
CA ALA A 214 14.36 1.77 14.04
C ALA A 214 15.88 1.57 14.15
N ARG A 215 16.46 1.84 15.32
CA ARG A 215 17.90 1.67 15.58
C ARG A 215 18.31 0.20 15.73
N SER A 216 17.36 -0.70 15.93
CA SER A 216 17.58 -2.14 16.12
C SER A 216 17.22 -2.96 14.88
N GLY A 217 17.14 -2.33 13.70
CA GLY A 217 16.84 -3.00 12.43
C GLY A 217 15.35 -3.08 12.08
N GLY A 218 14.47 -2.53 12.92
CA GLY A 218 13.08 -2.25 12.56
C GLY A 218 12.07 -3.39 12.66
N GLY A 219 12.49 -4.62 12.96
CA GLY A 219 11.56 -5.72 13.23
C GLY A 219 10.80 -5.51 14.54
N LEU A 220 9.51 -5.89 14.57
CA LEU A 220 8.73 -5.87 15.82
C LEU A 220 9.05 -7.07 16.71
N ILE A 221 9.16 -8.24 16.10
CA ILE A 221 9.32 -9.51 16.82
C ILE A 221 10.79 -9.90 16.94
N PRO A 222 11.28 -10.27 18.14
CA PRO A 222 12.62 -10.78 18.33
C PRO A 222 12.91 -12.05 17.53
N MET A 223 14.08 -12.08 16.89
CA MET A 223 14.55 -13.20 16.07
C MET A 223 15.85 -13.77 16.65
N GLU A 224 15.97 -15.10 16.71
CA GLU A 224 17.21 -15.80 17.02
C GLU A 224 17.96 -16.15 15.72
N LYS A 225 19.26 -15.85 15.69
CA LYS A 225 20.16 -16.25 14.61
C LYS A 225 20.76 -17.62 14.94
N THR A 226 20.47 -18.60 14.11
CA THR A 226 21.10 -19.93 14.14
C THR A 226 21.98 -20.13 12.90
N ILE A 227 23.02 -20.96 13.00
CA ILE A 227 23.83 -21.35 11.84
C ILE A 227 23.43 -22.76 11.44
N VAL A 228 22.95 -22.92 10.21
CA VAL A 228 22.58 -24.21 9.62
C VAL A 228 23.34 -24.34 8.29
N ASP A 229 24.15 -25.39 8.15
CA ASP A 229 25.01 -25.63 6.98
C ASP A 229 25.92 -24.44 6.62
N GLY A 230 26.47 -23.78 7.65
CA GLY A 230 27.32 -22.60 7.49
C GLY A 230 26.59 -21.32 7.07
N ARG A 231 25.25 -21.34 6.97
CA ARG A 231 24.43 -20.19 6.59
C ARG A 231 23.62 -19.67 7.79
N PRO A 232 23.50 -18.34 7.96
CA PRO A 232 22.63 -17.79 8.98
C PRO A 232 21.17 -18.06 8.62
N ARG A 233 20.42 -18.55 9.61
CA ARG A 233 18.97 -18.69 9.60
C ARG A 233 18.42 -17.87 10.76
N PHE A 234 17.36 -17.14 10.50
CA PHE A 234 16.65 -16.38 11.52
C PHE A 234 15.33 -17.08 11.78
N LYS A 235 14.94 -17.20 13.05
CA LYS A 235 13.65 -17.72 13.47
C LYS A 235 13.09 -16.84 14.58
N VAL A 236 11.77 -16.74 14.64
CA VAL A 236 11.09 -16.07 15.76
C VAL A 236 11.46 -16.78 17.06
N ILE A 237 11.82 -16.01 18.09
CA ILE A 237 12.15 -16.54 19.41
C ILE A 237 10.91 -17.26 19.99
N PRO A 238 11.05 -18.44 20.63
CA PRO A 238 9.91 -19.11 21.26
C PRO A 238 9.16 -18.21 22.24
N GLY A 239 7.83 -18.22 22.17
CA GLY A 239 6.95 -17.37 23.00
C GLY A 239 6.47 -16.09 22.32
N TYR A 240 6.98 -15.76 21.14
CA TYR A 240 6.46 -14.68 20.29
C TYR A 240 5.60 -15.22 19.14
N ASP A 241 4.71 -14.37 18.61
CA ASP A 241 3.82 -14.73 17.52
C ASP A 241 4.59 -14.88 16.19
N ALA A 242 4.79 -16.13 15.77
CA ALA A 242 5.50 -16.46 14.53
C ALA A 242 4.77 -15.96 13.26
N SER A 243 3.47 -15.65 13.34
CA SER A 243 2.72 -15.10 12.20
C SER A 243 3.10 -13.65 11.86
N LEU A 244 3.83 -13.00 12.76
CA LEU A 244 4.37 -11.65 12.58
C LEU A 244 5.86 -11.66 12.16
N GLU A 245 6.39 -12.81 11.73
CA GLU A 245 7.73 -12.89 11.15
C GLU A 245 7.89 -11.89 10.00
N GLY A 246 8.95 -11.06 10.08
CA GLY A 246 9.25 -10.05 9.06
C GLY A 246 8.35 -8.82 9.08
N VAL A 247 7.45 -8.68 10.06
CA VAL A 247 6.69 -7.45 10.31
C VAL A 247 7.56 -6.46 11.09
N GLY A 248 7.58 -5.22 10.62
CA GLY A 248 8.43 -4.17 11.16
C GLY A 248 7.87 -2.77 10.96
N LEU A 249 8.71 -1.76 11.28
CA LEU A 249 8.31 -0.36 11.22
C LEU A 249 7.89 0.10 9.82
N LEU A 250 8.43 -0.49 8.77
CA LEU A 250 8.08 -0.16 7.39
C LEU A 250 6.66 -0.59 7.03
N ASP A 251 6.10 -1.58 7.73
CA ASP A 251 4.69 -1.96 7.60
C ASP A 251 3.76 -0.96 8.31
N PHE A 252 4.30 -0.10 9.19
CA PHE A 252 3.57 0.97 9.87
C PHE A 252 3.74 2.33 9.22
N SER A 253 4.92 2.64 8.68
CA SER A 253 5.20 3.94 8.07
C SER A 253 6.36 3.85 7.10
N THR A 254 6.15 4.39 5.90
CA THR A 254 7.19 4.58 4.89
C THR A 254 8.16 5.71 5.26
N ASP A 255 7.73 6.63 6.13
CA ASP A 255 8.54 7.74 6.64
C ASP A 255 9.40 7.32 7.85
N SER A 256 9.52 6.02 8.10
CA SER A 256 10.30 5.48 9.22
C SER A 256 11.78 5.89 9.13
N PRO A 257 12.42 6.28 10.24
CA PRO A 257 13.79 6.77 10.26
C PRO A 257 14.85 5.72 9.86
N ILE A 258 14.46 4.47 9.59
CA ILE A 258 15.31 3.45 8.96
C ILE A 258 15.72 3.88 7.54
N VAL A 259 14.85 4.59 6.81
CA VAL A 259 15.10 5.02 5.43
C VAL A 259 16.01 6.27 5.38
N GLY A 260 16.22 6.95 6.51
CA GLY A 260 17.01 8.19 6.62
C GLY A 260 18.43 8.03 7.17
N GLY A 261 18.98 6.82 7.23
CA GLY A 261 20.32 6.56 7.77
C GLY A 261 21.12 5.59 6.89
N VAL A 262 22.20 6.12 6.32
CA VAL A 262 23.28 5.45 5.54
C VAL A 262 23.01 5.30 4.04
N LEU A 263 23.46 6.33 3.28
CA LEU A 263 24.47 6.12 2.23
C LEU A 263 25.83 6.46 2.84
#